data_AF-A0A7Y0FQN0-F1
#
_entry.id   AF-A0A7Y0FQN0-F1
#
_cell.length_a   1.000
_cell.length_b   1.000
_cell.length_c   1.000
_cell.angle_alpha   90.00
_cell.angle_beta   90.00
_cell.angle_gamma   90.00
#
_symmetry.space_group_name_H-M   'P 1'
#
loop_
_entity.id
_entity.type
_entity.pdbx_description
1 polymer ?
#
loop_
_entity_poly.entity_id
_entity_poly.type
_entity_poly.pdbx_seq_one_letter_code
_entity_poly.pdbx_strand_id
1 'polypeptide(L)' 'MKNLKKLLKADLKKINGGNAPDCPEGTLPCYIPPKNGFPSRWRCVLNTMECPD' A
#
# COMPACT_ATOMS: atom_id res chain seq x y z
N MET A 1 -13.73 -4.39 24.72
CA MET A 1 -13.62 -4.87 23.32
C MET A 1 -13.06 -6.30 23.36
N LYS A 2 -13.89 -7.32 23.10
CA LYS A 2 -13.49 -8.73 23.20
C LYS A 2 -12.70 -9.13 21.94
N ASN A 3 -11.49 -9.67 22.14
CA ASN A 3 -10.62 -10.29 21.13
C ASN A 3 -10.00 -9.36 20.06
N LEU A 4 -9.14 -8.44 20.48
CA LEU A 4 -8.08 -7.92 19.60
C LEU A 4 -7.03 -9.02 19.43
N LYS A 5 -7.23 -9.97 18.51
CA LYS A 5 -6.17 -10.91 18.12
C LYS A 5 -4.98 -10.08 17.66
N LYS A 6 -3.84 -10.26 18.31
CA LYS A 6 -2.59 -9.58 17.97
C LYS A 6 -2.26 -9.97 16.52
N LEU A 7 -2.38 -9.01 15.61
CA LEU A 7 -2.03 -9.22 14.20
C LEU A 7 -0.58 -9.66 14.13
N LEU A 8 -0.33 -10.75 13.41
CA LEU A 8 1.05 -11.13 13.08
C LEU A 8 1.67 -9.97 12.30
N LYS A 9 2.97 -9.74 12.50
CA LYS A 9 3.70 -8.65 11.83
C LYS A 9 3.55 -8.71 10.30
N ALA A 10 3.39 -9.91 9.74
CA ALA A 10 3.14 -10.12 8.31
C ALA A 10 1.75 -9.61 7.88
N ASP A 11 0.70 -9.85 8.66
CA ASP A 11 -0.64 -9.34 8.39
C ASP A 11 -0.72 -7.83 8.62
N LEU A 12 -0.03 -7.32 9.65
CA LEU A 12 0.10 -5.89 9.87
C LEU A 12 0.80 -5.18 8.70
N LYS A 13 1.81 -5.82 8.09
CA LYS A 13 2.45 -5.30 6.88
C LYS A 13 1.46 -5.23 5.72
N LYS A 14 0.65 -6.26 5.48
CA LYS A 14 -0.38 -6.26 4.41
C LYS A 14 -1.40 -5.14 4.60
N ILE A 15 -1.82 -4.89 5.84
CA ILE A 15 -2.75 -3.80 6.17
C ILE A 15 -2.09 -2.43 5.93
N ASN A 16 -0.81 -2.28 6.25
CA ASN A 16 -0.02 -1.08 5.99
C ASN A 16 0.61 -1.08 4.60
N GLY A 17 -0.16 -1.44 3.57
CA GLY A 17 0.24 -1.36 2.16
C GLY A 17 1.08 -2.54 1.67
N GLY A 18 1.78 -3.28 2.52
CA GLY A 18 2.54 -4.46 2.12
C GLY A 18 3.71 -4.15 1.18
N ASN A 19 4.14 -5.15 0.42
CA ASN A 19 5.17 -4.98 -0.61
C ASN A 19 4.59 -4.41 -1.90
N ALA A 20 5.45 -3.76 -2.70
CA ALA A 20 5.11 -3.28 -4.03
C ALA A 20 4.51 -4.39 -4.90
N PRO A 21 3.38 -4.13 -5.58
CA PRO A 21 2.82 -5.07 -6.54
C PRO A 21 3.65 -5.10 -7.82
N ASP A 22 3.48 -6.17 -8.60
CA ASP A 22 3.96 -6.21 -9.97
C ASP A 22 3.07 -5.31 -10.84
N CYS A 23 3.67 -4.39 -11.59
CA CYS A 23 2.97 -3.42 -12.42
C CYS A 23 3.25 -3.68 -13.91
N PRO A 24 2.25 -3.49 -14.79
CA PRO A 24 2.42 -3.73 -16.22
C PRO A 24 3.49 -2.83 -16.85
N GLU A 25 4.02 -3.24 -18.00
CA GLU A 25 5.05 -2.50 -18.74
C GLU A 25 4.60 -1.05 -19.01
N GLY A 26 5.50 -0.09 -18.80
CA GLY A 26 5.17 1.34 -18.90
C GLY A 26 4.60 1.94 -17.60
N THR A 27 4.37 1.15 -16.55
CA THR A 27 3.98 1.64 -15.21
C THR A 27 4.95 1.22 -14.10
N LEU A 28 4.97 1.99 -13.01
CA LEU A 28 5.75 1.72 -11.80
C LEU A 28 4.83 1.57 -10.59
N PRO A 29 5.18 0.71 -9.62
CA PRO A 29 4.48 0.63 -8.36
C PRO A 29 4.73 1.89 -7.53
N CYS A 30 3.65 2.61 -7.23
CA CYS A 30 3.65 3.81 -6.44
C CYS A 30 3.01 3.56 -5.07
N TYR A 31 3.72 3.93 -4.00
CA TYR A 31 3.20 3.84 -2.64
C TYR A 31 2.41 5.10 -2.28
N ILE A 32 1.13 4.94 -1.98
CA ILE A 32 0.27 6.02 -1.50
C ILE A 32 0.21 5.94 0.03
N PRO A 33 0.71 6.96 0.76
CA PRO A 33 0.71 6.97 2.22
C PRO A 33 -0.72 6.98 2.78
N PRO A 34 -0.90 6.56 4.04
CA PRO A 34 -2.21 6.61 4.67
C PRO A 34 -2.61 8.07 4.90
N LYS A 35 -3.79 8.47 4.44
CA LYS A 35 -4.28 9.85 4.51
C LYS A 35 -5.74 9.84 4.94
N ASN A 36 -6.11 10.70 5.90
CA ASN A 36 -7.50 10.88 6.35
C ASN A 36 -8.26 9.59 6.73
N GLY A 37 -7.58 8.65 7.40
CA GLY A 37 -8.16 7.35 7.81
C GLY A 37 -8.15 6.26 6.75
N PHE A 38 -7.67 6.55 5.54
CA PHE A 38 -7.43 5.52 4.53
C PHE A 38 -6.10 4.82 4.79
N PRO A 39 -6.05 3.48 4.71
CA PRO A 39 -4.79 2.75 4.82
C PRO A 39 -3.88 3.08 3.62
N SER A 40 -2.59 2.93 3.84
CA SER A 40 -1.60 2.96 2.77
C SER A 40 -1.90 1.89 1.73
N ARG A 41 -1.70 2.21 0.46
CA ARG A 41 -1.99 1.31 -0.66
C ARG A 41 -0.98 1.52 -1.78
N TRP A 42 -0.82 0.51 -2.63
CA TRP A 42 -0.07 0.65 -3.86
C TRP A 42 -0.97 0.97 -5.04
N ARG A 43 -0.44 1.72 -6.00
CA ARG A 43 -1.07 2.00 -7.27
C ARG A 43 -0.01 1.93 -8.37
N CYS A 44 -0.34 1.31 -9.50
CA CYS A 44 0.52 1.43 -10.68
C CYS A 44 0.27 2.79 -11.33
N VAL A 45 1.33 3.59 -11.48
CA VAL A 45 1.32 4.89 -12.17
C VAL A 45 2.23 4.83 -13.38
N LEU A 46 2.00 5.67 -14.39
CA LEU A 46 2.89 5.72 -15.55
C LEU A 46 4.31 6.10 -15.11
N ASN A 47 5.34 5.52 -15.75
CA ASN A 47 6.75 5.85 -15.49
C ASN A 47 7.05 7.36 -15.63
N THR A 48 6.23 8.07 -16.40
CA THR A 48 6.34 9.51 -16.67
C THR A 48 5.60 10.38 -15.66
N MET A 49 4.86 9.78 -14.72
CA MET A 49 4.05 10.48 -13.73
C MET A 49 4.63 10.29 -12.33
N GLU A 50 4.61 11.37 -11.55
CA GLU A 50 5.01 11.33 -10.15
C GLU A 50 3.96 10.63 -9.28
N CYS A 51 4.43 10.06 -8.17
CA CYS A 51 3.59 9.45 -7.17
C CYS A 51 2.71 10.50 -6.47
N PRO A 52 1.37 10.32 -6.42
CA PRO A 52 0.51 11.25 -5.70
C PRO A 52 0.63 11.09 -4.18
N ASP A 53 0.59 12.22 -3.45
CA ASP A 53 0.61 12.33 -1.97
C ASP A 53 -0.78 12.26 -1.30
#